data_AF-A0A9N9EF92-F1
#
_entry.id   AF-A0A9N9EF92-F1
#
_cell.length_a   1.000
_cell.length_b   1.000
_cell.length_c   1.000
_cell.angle_alpha   90.00
_cell.angle_beta   90.00
_cell.angle_gamma   90.00
#
_symmetry.space_group_name_H-M   'P 1'
#
loop_
_entity.id
_entity.type
_entity.pdbx_description
1 polymer ?
#
loop_
_entity_poly.entity_id
_entity_poly.type
_entity_poly.pdbx_seq_one_letter_code
_entity_poly.pdbx_strand_id
1 'polypeptide(L)'
;VATNVAKKLNTDPLMLRFTTTAYAGNTPKNVIRRSTTQSLQDMLQPGGYLNPPNNTLYYEMLDVSIIELETKRFLKVIWLGTSAKEESTIDVRLPKTAHVSDILDYILDKVKLSAEGKKIRLLE
;
A
#
# COMPACT_ATOMS: atom_id res chain seq x y z
N VAL A 1 -13.13 -10.01 12.21
CA VAL A 1 -14.04 -9.03 11.53
C VAL A 1 -14.04 -9.24 10.02
N ALA A 2 -12.90 -9.08 9.34
CA ALA A 2 -12.78 -9.19 7.88
C ALA A 2 -13.43 -10.46 7.29
N THR A 3 -13.18 -11.64 7.87
CA THR A 3 -13.75 -12.92 7.39
C THR A 3 -15.27 -12.93 7.30
N ASN A 4 -15.97 -12.36 8.29
CA ASN A 4 -17.43 -12.35 8.29
C ASN A 4 -18.00 -11.37 7.26
N VAL A 5 -17.36 -10.20 7.12
CA VAL A 5 -17.75 -9.19 6.12
C VAL A 5 -17.52 -9.74 4.71
N ALA A 6 -16.35 -10.33 4.47
CA ALA A 6 -15.97 -10.92 3.20
C ALA A 6 -16.92 -12.05 2.76
N LYS A 7 -17.36 -12.90 3.70
CA LYS A 7 -18.38 -13.92 3.43
C LYS A 7 -19.71 -13.31 2.97
N LYS A 8 -20.12 -12.17 3.54
CA LYS A 8 -21.36 -11.49 3.14
C LYS A 8 -21.24 -10.81 1.78
N LEU A 9 -20.04 -10.34 1.43
CA LEU A 9 -19.73 -9.66 0.18
C LEU A 9 -19.24 -10.61 -0.93
N ASN A 10 -19.11 -11.90 -0.64
CA ASN A 10 -18.54 -12.92 -1.53
C ASN A 10 -17.17 -12.52 -2.11
N THR A 11 -16.26 -12.06 -1.24
CA THR A 11 -14.90 -11.63 -1.61
C THR A 11 -13.85 -12.25 -0.67
N ASP A 12 -12.57 -12.06 -0.99
CA ASP A 12 -11.46 -12.43 -0.10
C ASP A 12 -11.32 -11.41 1.04
N PRO A 13 -11.22 -11.83 2.32
CA PRO A 13 -10.96 -10.93 3.45
C PRO A 13 -9.74 -10.02 3.28
N LEU A 14 -8.73 -10.44 2.52
CA LEU A 14 -7.53 -9.67 2.22
C LEU A 14 -7.75 -8.59 1.15
N MET A 15 -8.90 -8.59 0.47
CA MET A 15 -9.28 -7.57 -0.51
C MET A 15 -10.14 -6.47 0.12
N LEU A 16 -10.23 -6.42 1.45
CA LEU A 16 -11.01 -5.42 2.18
C LEU A 16 -10.08 -4.51 3.01
N ARG A 17 -10.34 -3.21 2.98
CA ARG A 17 -9.76 -2.23 3.91
C ARG A 17 -10.87 -1.60 4.74
N PHE A 18 -10.64 -1.47 6.04
CA PHE A 18 -11.60 -0.88 6.97
C PHE A 18 -11.17 0.52 7.41
N THR A 19 -12.14 1.38 7.67
CA THR A 19 -11.94 2.76 8.12
C THR A 19 -12.87 3.06 9.29
N THR A 20 -12.35 3.69 10.33
CA THR A 20 -13.13 4.09 11.51
C THR A 20 -14.14 5.19 11.16
N THR A 21 -15.18 5.36 11.96
CA THR A 21 -16.09 6.50 11.85
C THR A 21 -15.60 7.67 12.73
N ALA A 22 -15.86 8.90 12.29
CA ALA A 22 -15.73 10.06 13.16
C ALA A 22 -16.78 10.03 14.28
N TYR A 23 -16.46 10.64 15.44
CA TYR A 23 -17.38 10.67 16.59
C TYR A 23 -18.60 11.56 16.33
N ALA A 24 -18.38 12.74 15.74
CA ALA A 24 -19.41 13.76 15.51
C ALA A 24 -20.07 13.66 14.11
N GLY A 25 -19.76 12.63 13.34
CA GLY A 25 -20.28 12.47 11.99
C GLY A 25 -20.14 11.04 11.48
N ASN A 26 -21.14 10.58 10.73
CA ASN A 26 -21.08 9.32 9.99
C ASN A 26 -20.16 9.50 8.76
N THR A 27 -18.90 9.84 9.00
CA THR A 27 -17.87 10.02 7.98
C THR A 27 -16.67 9.12 8.28
N PRO A 28 -16.04 8.53 7.25
CA PRO A 28 -14.80 7.78 7.43
C PRO A 28 -13.70 8.70 7.98
N LYS A 29 -12.92 8.22 8.97
CA LYS A 29 -11.85 8.99 9.63
C LYS A 29 -10.47 8.38 9.44
N ASN A 30 -10.18 7.23 10.06
CA ASN A 30 -8.84 6.63 10.04
C ASN A 30 -8.86 5.23 9.45
N VAL A 31 -7.95 4.97 8.51
CA VAL A 31 -7.72 3.61 7.99
C VAL A 31 -7.21 2.72 9.12
N ILE A 32 -7.84 1.56 9.26
CA ILE A 32 -7.46 0.53 10.22
C ILE A 32 -6.42 -0.36 9.55
N ARG A 33 -5.20 -0.37 10.10
CA ARG A 33 -4.13 -1.25 9.61
C ARG A 33 -4.51 -2.71 9.83
N ARG A 34 -4.11 -3.59 8.92
CA ARG A 34 -4.32 -5.03 9.12
C ARG A 34 -3.62 -5.49 10.40
N SER A 35 -4.39 -6.12 11.27
CA SER A 35 -3.89 -6.80 12.47
C SER A 35 -4.65 -8.10 12.69
N THR A 36 -3.96 -9.14 13.15
CA THR A 36 -4.57 -10.41 13.58
C THR A 36 -4.98 -10.39 15.05
N THR A 37 -4.50 -9.42 15.82
CA THR A 37 -4.71 -9.34 17.28
C THR A 37 -5.74 -8.27 17.67
N GLN A 38 -6.10 -7.38 16.76
CA GLN A 38 -7.04 -6.30 17.04
C GLN A 38 -8.48 -6.83 17.17
N SER A 39 -9.15 -6.47 18.25
CA SER A 39 -10.56 -6.83 18.47
C SER A 39 -11.51 -5.88 17.72
N LEU A 40 -12.77 -6.29 17.55
CA LEU A 40 -13.79 -5.40 17.00
C LEU A 40 -14.02 -4.17 17.89
N GLN A 41 -13.90 -4.34 19.21
CA GLN A 41 -14.01 -3.22 20.16
C GLN A 41 -12.91 -2.19 19.92
N ASP A 42 -11.67 -2.62 19.71
CA ASP A 42 -10.54 -1.72 19.40
C ASP A 42 -10.74 -0.97 18.08
N MET A 43 -11.38 -1.61 17.09
CA MET A 43 -11.71 -1.00 15.80
C MET A 43 -12.79 0.08 15.94
N LEU A 44 -13.78 -0.15 16.81
CA LEU A 44 -14.89 0.78 17.05
C LEU A 44 -14.53 1.91 18.01
N GLN A 45 -13.61 1.68 18.94
CA GLN A 45 -13.20 2.64 19.97
C GLN A 45 -11.68 2.92 19.87
N PRO A 46 -11.22 3.52 18.76
CA PRO A 46 -9.81 3.84 18.60
C PRO A 46 -9.37 4.84 19.67
N GLY A 47 -8.67 4.35 20.70
CA GLY A 47 -8.21 5.16 21.83
C GLY A 47 -9.01 5.02 23.13
N GLY A 48 -9.97 4.10 23.25
CA GLY A 48 -10.51 3.61 24.53
C GLY A 48 -11.34 4.57 25.42
N TYR A 49 -11.38 5.87 25.13
CA TYR A 49 -12.02 6.85 26.03
C TYR A 49 -13.36 7.40 25.54
N LEU A 50 -13.70 7.20 24.26
CA LEU A 50 -14.93 7.74 23.66
C LEU A 50 -15.67 6.62 22.92
N ASN A 51 -16.85 6.25 23.44
CA ASN A 51 -17.79 5.39 22.72
C ASN A 51 -18.42 6.21 21.59
N PRO A 52 -18.14 5.95 20.30
CA PRO A 52 -18.87 6.63 19.25
C PRO A 52 -20.37 6.36 19.41
N PRO A 53 -21.23 7.33 19.07
CA PRO A 53 -22.68 7.17 19.18
C PRO A 53 -23.20 6.01 18.32
N ASN A 54 -22.48 5.65 17.25
CA ASN A 54 -22.83 4.58 16.32
C ASN A 54 -21.66 3.59 16.18
N ASN A 55 -21.95 2.30 16.29
CA ASN A 55 -20.99 1.20 16.07
C ASN A 55 -20.76 0.96 14.57
N THR A 56 -20.24 1.96 13.86
CA THR A 56 -20.10 1.95 12.41
C THR A 56 -18.64 1.86 11.99
N LEU A 57 -18.35 0.94 11.06
CA LEU A 57 -17.10 0.89 10.30
C LEU A 57 -17.41 1.04 8.82
N TYR A 58 -16.56 1.79 8.13
CA TYR A 58 -16.57 1.85 6.67
C TYR A 58 -15.63 0.80 6.12
N TYR A 59 -15.89 0.36 4.90
CA TYR A 59 -14.99 -0.51 4.17
C TYR A 59 -14.92 -0.10 2.71
N GLU A 60 -13.86 -0.51 2.06
CA GLU A 60 -13.71 -0.48 0.61
C GLU A 60 -13.14 -1.82 0.13
N MET A 61 -13.44 -2.16 -1.12
CA MET A 61 -12.83 -3.29 -1.81
C MET A 61 -11.58 -2.79 -2.54
N LEU A 62 -10.50 -3.56 -2.41
CA LEU A 62 -9.21 -3.26 -3.01
C LEU A 62 -9.01 -4.06 -4.29
N ASP A 63 -8.25 -3.52 -5.24
CA ASP A 63 -7.82 -4.25 -6.45
C ASP A 63 -6.62 -5.16 -6.20
N VAL A 64 -5.92 -4.96 -5.08
CA VAL A 64 -4.77 -5.77 -4.63
C VAL A 64 -4.91 -6.13 -3.17
N SER A 65 -4.25 -7.19 -2.72
CA SER A 65 -4.25 -7.59 -1.32
C SER A 65 -3.83 -6.43 -0.41
N ILE A 66 -4.55 -6.24 0.71
CA ILE A 66 -4.21 -5.29 1.76
C ILE A 66 -2.78 -5.47 2.26
N ILE A 67 -2.27 -6.71 2.28
CA ILE A 67 -0.88 -6.99 2.65
C ILE A 67 0.06 -6.30 1.68
N GLU A 68 -0.22 -6.43 0.39
CA GLU A 68 0.59 -5.84 -0.67
C GLU A 68 0.51 -4.31 -0.65
N LEU A 69 -0.68 -3.75 -0.40
CA LEU A 69 -0.90 -2.31 -0.29
C LEU A 69 -0.19 -1.70 0.93
N GLU A 70 -0.18 -2.41 2.05
CA GLU A 70 0.46 -1.95 3.29
C GLU A 70 1.97 -2.13 3.29
N THR A 71 2.49 -3.17 2.64
CA THR A 71 3.92 -3.52 2.69
C THR A 71 4.74 -3.05 1.50
N LYS A 72 4.13 -2.83 0.33
CA LYS A 72 4.85 -2.38 -0.87
C LYS A 72 4.66 -0.89 -1.13
N ARG A 73 5.66 -0.27 -1.77
CA ARG A 73 5.61 1.05 -2.36
C ARG A 73 5.67 0.90 -3.87
N PHE A 74 4.90 1.72 -4.57
CA PHE A 74 4.96 1.87 -6.01
C PHE A 74 5.67 3.18 -6.32
N LEU A 75 6.69 3.11 -7.18
CA LEU A 75 7.45 4.25 -7.65
C LEU A 75 7.45 4.20 -9.17
N LYS A 76 7.13 5.32 -9.79
CA LYS A 76 7.25 5.50 -11.23
C LYS A 76 8.59 6.17 -11.49
N VAL A 77 9.56 5.44 -12.04
CA VAL A 77 10.91 5.94 -12.30
C VAL A 77 11.06 6.22 -13.78
N ILE A 78 11.60 7.39 -14.13
CA ILE A 78 11.94 7.73 -15.52
C ILE A 78 13.39 7.31 -15.75
N TRP A 79 13.58 6.35 -16.65
CA TRP A 79 14.88 5.90 -17.11
C TRP A 79 15.34 6.76 -18.28
N LEU A 80 16.56 7.29 -18.18
CA LEU A 80 17.24 8.05 -19.22
C LEU A 80 18.40 7.21 -19.76
N GLY A 81 18.32 6.83 -21.04
CA GLY A 81 19.42 6.15 -21.74
C GLY A 81 20.65 7.04 -21.91
N THR A 82 21.74 6.46 -22.43
CA THR A 82 23.05 7.13 -22.57
C THR A 82 23.02 8.41 -23.40
N SER A 83 22.14 8.49 -24.41
CA SER A 83 21.96 9.69 -25.23
C SER A 83 21.00 10.71 -24.63
N ALA A 84 20.44 10.48 -23.43
CA ALA A 84 19.38 11.29 -22.80
C ALA A 84 18.15 11.55 -23.70
N LYS A 85 17.95 10.71 -24.72
CA LYS A 85 16.82 10.76 -25.67
C LYS A 85 15.87 9.57 -25.51
N GLU A 86 16.35 8.49 -24.92
CA GLU A 86 15.55 7.31 -24.62
C GLU A 86 14.95 7.49 -23.23
N GLU A 87 13.72 7.97 -23.21
CA GLU A 87 12.92 8.04 -21.99
C GLU A 87 12.02 6.82 -21.93
N SER A 88 12.18 6.02 -20.88
CA SER A 88 11.23 4.94 -20.59
C SER A 88 10.76 5.04 -19.16
N THR A 89 9.49 4.74 -18.93
CA THR A 89 8.95 4.66 -17.58
C THR A 89 9.12 3.23 -17.08
N ILE A 90 9.67 3.09 -15.87
CA ILE A 90 9.78 1.83 -15.16
C ILE A 90 8.92 1.92 -13.90
N ASP A 91 7.90 1.07 -13.81
CA ASP A 91 7.10 0.90 -12.60
C ASP A 91 7.84 -0.03 -11.64
N VAL A 92 8.35 0.55 -10.56
CA VAL A 92 9.07 -0.14 -9.50
C VAL A 92 8.11 -0.45 -8.36
N ARG A 93 8.03 -1.74 -7.99
CA ARG A 93 7.19 -2.21 -6.90
C ARG A 93 8.02 -2.99 -5.89
N LEU A 94 8.43 -2.31 -4.81
CA LEU A 94 9.32 -2.88 -3.80
C LEU A 94 8.73 -2.76 -2.40
N PRO A 95 9.19 -3.57 -1.43
CA PRO A 95 8.84 -3.39 -0.02
C PRO A 95 9.11 -1.95 0.47
N LYS A 96 8.30 -1.43 1.38
CA LYS A 96 8.51 -0.09 1.98
C LYS A 96 9.80 0.02 2.79
N THR A 97 10.39 -1.12 3.17
CA THR A 97 11.69 -1.24 3.83
C THR A 97 12.86 -1.27 2.85
N ALA A 98 12.61 -1.26 1.54
CA ALA A 98 13.65 -1.32 0.53
C ALA A 98 14.51 -0.05 0.53
N HIS A 99 15.78 -0.24 0.20
CA HIS A 99 16.77 0.81 0.05
C HIS A 99 16.91 1.24 -1.41
N VAL A 100 17.62 2.35 -1.62
CA VAL A 100 17.92 2.83 -2.98
C VAL A 100 18.67 1.78 -3.80
N SER A 101 19.55 0.99 -3.17
CA SER A 101 20.23 -0.14 -3.83
C SER A 101 19.25 -1.12 -4.46
N ASP A 102 18.18 -1.49 -3.76
CA ASP A 102 17.18 -2.43 -4.25
C ASP A 102 16.41 -1.86 -5.45
N ILE A 103 16.19 -0.54 -5.47
CA ILE A 103 15.59 0.17 -6.61
C ILE A 103 16.53 0.11 -7.82
N LEU A 104 17.83 0.35 -7.61
CA LEU A 104 18.82 0.30 -8.69
C LEU A 104 18.95 -1.11 -9.25
N ASP A 105 19.03 -2.14 -8.39
CA ASP A 105 19.10 -3.54 -8.81
C ASP A 105 17.84 -3.94 -9.60
N TYR A 106 16.65 -3.54 -9.13
CA TYR A 106 15.41 -3.76 -9.85
C TYR A 106 15.41 -3.11 -11.25
N ILE A 107 15.94 -1.89 -11.37
CA ILE A 107 16.04 -1.19 -12.66
C ILE A 107 17.07 -1.88 -13.56
N LEU A 108 18.22 -2.29 -13.04
CA LEU A 108 19.28 -2.98 -13.79
C LEU A 108 18.79 -4.27 -14.43
N ASP A 109 17.89 -5.00 -13.77
CA ASP A 109 17.25 -6.20 -14.34
C ASP A 109 16.28 -5.89 -15.51
N LYS A 110 15.81 -4.65 -15.61
CA LYS A 110 14.84 -4.22 -16.63
C LYS A 110 15.48 -3.49 -17.81
N VAL A 111 16.71 -3.00 -17.67
CA VAL A 111 17.38 -2.19 -18.70
C VAL A 111 18.62 -2.90 -19.24
N LYS A 112 18.87 -2.77 -20.54
CA LYS A 112 20.11 -3.26 -21.16
C LYS A 112 21.12 -2.13 -21.19
N LEU A 113 22.21 -2.29 -20.43
CA LEU A 113 23.35 -1.37 -20.47
C LEU A 113 24.34 -1.79 -21.56
N SER A 114 24.99 -0.81 -22.21
CA SER A 114 26.16 -1.10 -23.05
C SER A 114 27.30 -1.64 -22.18
N ALA A 115 28.19 -2.46 -22.77
CA ALA A 115 29.18 -3.25 -22.05
C ALA A 115 30.21 -2.42 -21.25
N GLU A 116 30.32 -1.12 -21.50
CA GLU A 116 31.27 -0.23 -20.85
C GLU A 116 30.58 0.58 -19.73
N GLY A 117 30.69 0.08 -18.49
CA GLY A 117 30.34 0.82 -17.28
C GLY A 117 28.90 0.61 -16.77
N LYS A 118 28.69 -0.46 -16.00
CA LYS A 118 27.41 -0.77 -15.32
C LYS A 118 27.13 0.11 -14.09
N LYS A 119 27.20 1.43 -14.23
CA LYS A 119 26.90 2.34 -13.11
C LYS A 119 25.69 3.20 -13.46
N ILE A 120 24.67 3.10 -12.63
CA ILE A 120 23.46 3.93 -12.71
C ILE A 120 23.34 4.74 -11.43
N ARG A 121 22.68 5.90 -11.52
CA ARG A 121 22.42 6.77 -10.37
C ARG A 121 20.96 7.17 -10.39
N LEU A 122 20.36 7.27 -9.20
CA LEU A 122 19.01 7.81 -9.03
C LEU A 122 19.11 9.31 -8.78
N LEU A 123 18.21 10.07 -9.40
CA LEU A 123 18.05 11.52 -9.21
C LEU A 123 16.62 11.77 -8.70
N GLU A 124 16.47 12.72 -7.77
CA GLU A 124 15.18 13.22 -7.25
C GLU A 124 14.99 14.68 -7.67
#